data_AF-A0A6P7FE14-F1
#
_entry.id   AF-A0A6P7FE14-F1
#
_cell.length_a   1.000
_cell.length_b   1.000
_cell.length_c   1.000
_cell.angle_alpha   90.00
_cell.angle_beta   90.00
_cell.angle_gamma   90.00
#
_symmetry.space_group_name_H-M   'P 1'
#
loop_
_entity.id
_entity.type
_entity.pdbx_description
1 polymer ?
#
loop_
_entity_poly.entity_id
_entity_poly.type
_entity_poly.pdbx_seq_one_letter_code
_entity_poly.pdbx_strand_id
1 'polypeptide(L)'
;MAVPLACTRFSDNYDLKEELGKGAFSVVRRCVQKSTGSEFAAKIINTKKLSARDFQKLEREARICRKLQHPNIVRLHDSIQEENFHYLVFDL
;
A
#
# COMPACT_ATOMS: atom_id res chain seq x y z
N MET A 1 -13.36 -7.64 -25.45
CA MET A 1 -13.48 -8.45 -24.22
C MET A 1 -12.76 -7.70 -23.11
N ALA A 2 -13.50 -7.11 -22.16
CA ALA A 2 -12.90 -6.47 -21.01
C ALA A 2 -12.45 -7.57 -20.05
N VAL A 3 -11.14 -7.72 -19.87
CA VAL A 3 -10.58 -8.58 -18.81
C VAL A 3 -11.13 -8.04 -17.49
N PRO A 4 -11.81 -8.84 -16.66
CA PRO A 4 -12.19 -8.36 -15.35
C PRO A 4 -10.89 -7.99 -14.65
N LEU A 5 -10.77 -6.74 -14.21
CA LEU A 5 -9.72 -6.32 -13.30
C LEU A 5 -9.90 -7.22 -12.07
N ALA A 6 -9.16 -8.32 -12.02
CA ALA A 6 -9.07 -9.09 -10.80
C ALA A 6 -8.62 -8.09 -9.75
N CYS A 7 -9.46 -7.82 -8.75
CA CYS A 7 -9.02 -7.16 -7.54
C CYS A 7 -8.02 -8.13 -6.90
N THR A 8 -6.76 -8.08 -7.35
CA THR A 8 -5.67 -8.87 -6.81
C THR A 8 -5.58 -8.50 -5.34
N ARG A 9 -5.89 -9.46 -4.47
CA ARG A 9 -5.83 -9.21 -3.04
C ARG A 9 -4.38 -9.04 -2.65
N PHE A 10 -4.12 -8.22 -1.64
CA PHE A 10 -2.76 -8.04 -1.14
C PHE A 10 -2.12 -9.38 -0.76
N SER A 11 -2.90 -10.25 -0.12
CA SER A 11 -2.49 -11.59 0.30
C SER A 11 -2.08 -12.52 -0.84
N ASP A 12 -2.51 -12.26 -2.07
CA ASP A 12 -2.19 -13.13 -3.21
C ASP A 12 -0.76 -12.86 -3.71
N ASN A 13 -0.29 -11.62 -3.55
CA ASN A 13 1.00 -11.17 -4.07
C ASN A 13 2.08 -11.01 -2.98
N TYR A 14 1.69 -10.76 -1.73
CA TYR A 14 2.62 -10.43 -0.64
C TYR A 14 2.29 -11.16 0.66
N ASP A 15 3.32 -11.53 1.41
CA ASP A 15 3.21 -12.04 2.78
C ASP A 15 3.56 -10.95 3.79
N LEU A 16 2.64 -10.62 4.69
CA LEU A 16 2.89 -9.70 5.81
C LEU A 16 3.79 -10.35 6.87
N LYS A 17 4.73 -9.57 7.39
CA LYS A 17 5.69 -9.95 8.44
C LYS A 17 5.52 -9.03 9.65
N GLU A 18 6.57 -8.69 10.39
CA GLU A 18 6.49 -7.84 11.59
C GLU A 18 6.00 -6.41 11.30
N GLU A 19 5.51 -5.75 12.35
CA GLU A 19 5.17 -4.34 12.34
C GLU A 19 6.44 -3.49 12.40
N LEU A 20 6.58 -2.53 11.49
CA LEU A 20 7.66 -1.55 11.45
C LEU A 20 7.27 -0.23 12.12
N GLY A 21 5.97 0.09 12.09
CA GLY A 21 5.46 1.28 12.74
C GLY A 21 3.94 1.39 12.68
N LYS A 22 3.39 2.25 13.53
CA LYS A 22 1.94 2.45 13.66
C LYS A 22 1.60 3.93 13.71
N GLY A 23 0.59 4.32 12.93
CA GLY A 23 -0.02 5.64 12.93
C GLY A 23 -1.47 5.60 13.40
N ALA A 24 -2.15 6.75 13.31
CA ALA A 24 -3.53 6.89 13.78
C ALA A 24 -4.54 5.99 13.02
N PHE A 25 -4.40 5.90 11.70
CA PHE A 25 -5.31 5.15 10.81
C PHE A 25 -4.61 4.09 9.96
N SER A 26 -3.31 3.90 10.18
CA SER A 26 -2.50 3.00 9.39
C SER A 26 -1.48 2.25 10.22
N VAL A 27 -1.10 1.06 9.77
CA VAL A 27 0.05 0.31 10.27
C VAL A 27 1.00 0.05 9.12
N VAL A 28 2.29 0.21 9.35
CA VAL A 28 3.35 -0.15 8.40
C VAL A 28 3.93 -1.48 8.85
N ARG A 29 3.89 -2.47 7.96
CA ARG A 29 4.48 -3.79 8.21
C ARG A 29 5.51 -4.11 7.14
N ARG A 30 6.54 -4.87 7.49
CA ARG A 30 7.39 -5.49 6.48
C ARG A 30 6.54 -6.51 5.72
N CYS A 31 6.71 -6.57 4.40
CA CYS A 31 6.10 -7.60 3.58
C CYS A 31 7.11 -8.17 2.59
N VAL A 32 6.85 -9.38 2.13
CA VAL A 32 7.69 -10.08 1.14
C VAL A 32 6.84 -10.39 -0.08
N GLN A 33 7.28 -9.98 -1.26
CA GLN A 33 6.60 -10.31 -2.51
C GLN A 33 6.83 -11.79 -2.83
N LYS A 34 5.74 -12.54 -3.03
CA LYS A 34 5.78 -14.01 -3.20
C LYS A 34 6.51 -14.46 -4.46
N SER A 35 6.40 -13.69 -5.54
CA SER A 35 6.99 -14.04 -6.83
C SER A 35 8.51 -13.84 -6.89
N THR A 36 9.03 -12.82 -6.19
CA THR A 36 10.45 -12.42 -6.27
C THR A 36 11.24 -12.67 -5.00
N GLY A 37 10.55 -12.87 -3.85
CA GLY A 37 11.17 -12.90 -2.53
C GLY A 37 11.67 -11.53 -2.05
N SER A 38 11.40 -10.44 -2.78
CA SER A 38 11.86 -9.10 -2.41
C SER A 38 11.08 -8.55 -1.23
N GLU A 39 11.77 -7.82 -0.35
CA GLU A 39 11.20 -7.24 0.86
C GLU A 39 10.78 -5.78 0.63
N PHE A 40 9.65 -5.40 1.22
CA PHE A 40 9.05 -4.09 1.06
C PHE A 40 8.38 -3.63 2.37
N ALA A 41 8.02 -2.35 2.44
CA ALA A 41 7.19 -1.79 3.49
C ALA A 41 5.74 -1.61 3.00
N ALA A 42 4.80 -2.34 3.59
CA ALA A 42 3.37 -2.18 3.32
C ALA A 42 2.73 -1.23 4.35
N LYS A 43 2.34 -0.03 3.90
CA LYS A 43 1.49 0.87 4.67
C LYS A 43 0.03 0.49 4.46
N ILE A 44 -0.56 -0.11 5.48
CA ILE A 44 -1.93 -0.64 5.51
C ILE A 44 -2.84 0.41 6.14
N ILE A 45 -3.74 0.99 5.38
CA ILE A 45 -4.62 2.08 5.82
C ILE A 45 -6.04 1.56 5.92
N ASN A 46 -6.67 1.69 7.09
CA ASN A 46 -8.04 1.23 7.30
C ASN A 46 -9.03 2.28 6.75
N THR A 47 -9.59 2.04 5.57
CA THR A 47 -10.46 2.99 4.88
C THR A 47 -11.83 3.11 5.54
N LYS A 48 -12.32 2.07 6.23
CA LYS A 48 -13.59 2.10 6.98
C LYS A 48 -13.60 3.15 8.09
N LYS A 49 -12.44 3.48 8.66
CA LYS A 49 -12.30 4.44 9.75
C LYS A 49 -11.98 5.85 9.28
N LEU A 50 -11.87 6.09 7.97
CA LEU A 50 -11.51 7.40 7.43
C LEU A 50 -12.75 8.28 7.27
N SER A 51 -12.61 9.55 7.66
CA SER A 51 -13.53 10.58 7.23
C SER A 51 -13.36 10.86 5.73
N ALA A 52 -14.35 11.50 5.09
CA ALA A 52 -14.23 11.92 3.69
C ALA A 52 -12.99 12.81 3.45
N ARG A 53 -12.62 13.63 4.44
CA ARG A 53 -11.42 14.48 4.38
C ARG A 53 -10.13 13.65 4.41
N ASP A 54 -10.07 12.60 5.22
CA ASP A 54 -8.88 11.75 5.31
C ASP A 54 -8.77 10.82 4.11
N PHE A 55 -9.89 10.42 3.51
CA PHE A 55 -9.90 9.73 2.23
C PHE A 55 -9.29 10.60 1.11
N GLN A 56 -9.63 11.89 1.03
CA GLN A 56 -9.00 12.81 0.08
C GLN A 56 -7.49 12.97 0.33
N LYS A 57 -7.06 12.99 1.60
CA LYS A 57 -5.62 13.04 1.93
C LYS A 57 -4.91 11.77 1.45
N LEU A 58 -5.50 10.60 1.68
CA LEU A 58 -4.99 9.31 1.22
C LEU A 58 -4.81 9.29 -0.30
N GLU A 59 -5.84 9.68 -1.05
CA GLU A 59 -5.78 9.73 -2.52
C GLU A 59 -4.69 10.69 -2.99
N ARG A 60 -4.59 11.86 -2.36
CA ARG A 60 -3.55 12.84 -2.66
C ARG A 60 -2.15 12.28 -2.37
N GLU A 61 -1.96 11.59 -1.25
CA GLU A 61 -0.70 10.96 -0.86
C GLU A 61 -0.28 9.93 -1.92
N ALA A 62 -1.15 8.97 -2.23
CA ALA A 62 -0.88 7.96 -3.25
C ALA A 62 -0.55 8.59 -4.61
N ARG A 63 -1.29 9.63 -5.02
CA ARG A 63 -1.05 10.35 -6.28
C ARG A 63 0.30 11.06 -6.31
N ILE A 64 0.74 11.65 -5.20
CA ILE A 64 2.05 12.31 -5.11
C ILE A 64 3.16 11.25 -5.15
N CYS A 65 3.06 10.21 -4.33
CA CYS A 65 4.07 9.15 -4.23
C CYS A 65 4.30 8.44 -5.57
N ARG A 66 3.25 8.24 -6.40
CA ARG A 66 3.38 7.70 -7.77
C ARG A 66 4.24 8.54 -8.70
N LYS A 67 4.37 9.85 -8.45
CA LYS A 67 5.15 10.78 -9.29
C LYS A 67 6.59 10.95 -8.80
N LEU A 68 6.91 10.47 -7.60
CA LEU A 68 8.22 10.61 -7.01
C LEU A 68 9.10 9.44 -7.45
N GLN A 69 10.14 9.75 -8.22
CA GLN A 69 11.17 8.79 -8.61
C GLN A 69 12.53 9.46 -8.45
N HIS A 70 13.17 9.21 -7.32
CA HIS A 70 14.46 9.80 -6.98
C HIS A 70 15.22 8.84 -6.05
N PRO A 71 16.56 8.67 -6.20
CA PRO A 71 17.34 7.74 -5.39
C PRO A 71 17.25 7.98 -3.87
N ASN A 72 16.97 9.23 -3.46
CA ASN A 72 16.86 9.62 -2.05
C ASN A 72 15.41 9.74 -1.54
N ILE A 73 14.43 9.23 -2.29
CA ILE A 73 13.01 9.24 -1.89
C ILE A 73 12.48 7.82 -2.03
N VAL A 74 11.88 7.29 -0.96
CA VAL A 74 11.24 5.98 -0.97
C VAL A 74 10.20 5.90 -2.09
N ARG A 75 10.34 4.89 -2.96
CA ARG A 75 9.48 4.72 -4.12
C ARG A 75 8.23 3.94 -3.72
N LEU A 76 7.09 4.35 -4.27
CA LEU A 76 5.88 3.53 -4.25
C LEU A 76 5.93 2.53 -5.41
N HIS A 77 5.95 1.23 -5.09
CA HIS A 77 5.93 0.14 -6.05
C HIS A 77 4.53 -0.27 -6.46
N ASP A 78 3.64 -0.38 -5.48
CA ASP A 78 2.31 -0.92 -5.68
C ASP A 78 1.27 -0.21 -4.81
N SER A 79 0.02 -0.20 -5.28
CA SER A 79 -1.11 0.42 -4.60
C SER A 79 -2.34 -0.46 -4.80
N ILE A 80 -2.64 -1.24 -3.79
CA ILE A 80 -3.74 -2.22 -3.82
C ILE A 80 -4.88 -1.70 -2.96
N GLN A 81 -6.04 -1.52 -3.59
CA GLN A 81 -7.26 -1.09 -2.91
C GLN A 81 -8.18 -2.30 -2.72
N GLU A 82 -8.51 -2.60 -1.47
CA GLU A 82 -9.52 -3.56 -1.08
C GLU A 82 -10.72 -2.82 -0.46
N GLU A 83 -11.81 -3.54 -0.20
CA GLU A 83 -13.06 -2.97 0.33
C GLU A 83 -12.84 -2.10 1.59
N ASN A 84 -11.93 -2.53 2.47
CA ASN A 84 -11.77 -1.99 3.83
C ASN A 84 -10.37 -1.47 4.14
N PHE A 85 -9.44 -1.71 3.22
CA PHE A 85 -8.03 -1.39 3.40
C PHE A 85 -7.44 -0.89 2.09
N HIS A 86 -6.53 0.07 2.21
CA HIS A 86 -5.67 0.48 1.10
C HIS A 86 -4.23 0.19 1.49
N TYR A 87 -3.57 -0.63 0.68
CA TYR A 87 -2.18 -1.00 0.85
C TYR A 87 -1.33 -0.18 -0.10
N LEU A 88 -0.34 0.53 0.44
CA LEU A 88 0.70 1.21 -0.32
C LEU A 88 2.02 0.51 -0.05
N VAL A 89 2.65 -0.04 -1.09
CA VAL A 89 3.89 -0.82 -0.98
C VAL A 89 5.06 0.07 -1.38
N PHE A 90 5.98 0.29 -0.45
CA PHE A 90 7.16 1.13 -0.61
C PHE A 90 8.45 0.31 -0.52
N ASP A 91 9.57 0.91 -0.94
CA ASP A 91 10.91 0.46 -0.56
C ASP A 91 10.99 0.28 0.96
N LEU A 92 11.67 -0.78 1.40
CA LEU A 92 11.99 -1.04 2.81
C LEU A 92 13.29 -0.32 3.20
#